data_AF-A0A1E3XGK1-F1
#
_entry.id   AF-A0A1E3XGK1-F1
#
_cell.length_a   1.000
_cell.length_b   1.000
_cell.length_c   1.000
_cell.angle_alpha   90.00
_cell.angle_beta   90.00
_cell.angle_gamma   90.00
#
_symmetry.space_group_name_H-M   'P 1'
#
loop_
_entity.id
_entity.type
_entity.pdbx_description
1 polymer ?
#
loop_
_entity_poly.entity_id
_entity_poly.type
_entity_poly.pdbx_seq_one_letter_code
_entity_poly.pdbx_strand_id
1 'polypeptide(L)' 'MATDYCVKAAVLGLLRRGYKVSLVTDAIKAVNKEGETEALNEMKDAGAVFTTTEDIITT' A
#
# COMPACT_ATOMS: atom_id res chain seq x y z
N MET A 1 -0.60 -13.24 9.86
CA MET A 1 0.36 -12.12 9.90
C MET A 1 -0.37 -10.87 9.46
N ALA A 2 -0.30 -9.79 10.22
CA ALA A 2 -1.13 -8.60 10.05
C ALA A 2 -0.70 -7.79 8.83
N THR A 3 -1.37 -8.02 7.69
CA THR A 3 -1.07 -7.39 6.39
C THR A 3 -1.22 -5.88 6.45
N ASP A 4 -2.20 -5.37 7.20
CA ASP A 4 -2.51 -3.93 7.25
C ASP A 4 -1.45 -3.10 7.97
N TYR A 5 -0.79 -3.66 8.99
CA TYR A 5 0.20 -2.92 9.77
C TYR A 5 1.60 -3.00 9.17
N CYS A 6 2.04 -4.18 8.74
CA CYS A 6 3.39 -4.37 8.18
C CYS A 6 3.53 -3.67 6.82
N VAL A 7 2.52 -3.77 5.96
CA VAL A 7 2.54 -3.12 4.64
C VAL A 7 2.48 -1.60 4.78
N LYS A 8 1.58 -1.09 5.63
CA LYS A 8 1.49 0.35 5.93
C LYS A 8 2.82 0.90 6.44
N ALA A 9 3.43 0.25 7.43
CA ALA A 9 4.71 0.68 7.98
C ALA A 9 5.84 0.68 6.93
N ALA A 10 5.88 -0.34 6.07
CA ALA A 10 6.85 -0.40 4.98
C ALA A 10 6.64 0.72 3.95
N VAL A 11 5.40 0.92 3.48
CA VAL A 11 5.05 1.95 2.49
C VAL A 11 5.38 3.34 3.03
N LEU A 12 4.89 3.69 4.22
CA LEU A 12 5.19 4.98 4.84
C LEU A 12 6.68 5.17 5.11
N GLY A 13 7.38 4.11 5.53
CA GLY A 13 8.82 4.13 5.78
C GLY A 13 9.67 4.33 4.51
N LEU A 14 9.22 3.81 3.38
CA LEU A 14 9.85 4.00 2.07
C LEU A 14 9.56 5.40 1.51
N LEU A 15 8.31 5.85 1.58
CA LEU A 15 7.91 7.20 1.17
C LEU A 15 8.65 8.28 1.96
N ARG A 16 8.78 8.13 3.29
CA ARG A 16 9.58 9.03 4.14
C ARG A 16 11.06 9.10 3.76
N ARG A 17 11.59 8.03 3.15
CA ARG A 17 12.97 7.98 2.65
C ARG A 17 13.12 8.55 1.24
N GLY A 18 12.04 9.05 0.63
CA GLY A 18 12.02 9.63 -0.70
C GLY A 18 11.95 8.60 -1.84
N TYR A 19 11.64 7.33 -1.53
CA TYR A 19 11.40 6.33 -2.56
C TYR A 19 9.99 6.44 -3.10
N LYS A 20 9.83 6.15 -4.40
CA LYS A 20 8.51 5.95 -5.00
C LYS A 20 8.00 4.58 -4.60
N VAL A 21 6.76 4.53 -4.12
CA VAL A 21 6.13 3.28 -3.68
C VAL A 21 4.87 3.05 -4.49
N SER A 22 4.84 1.94 -5.22
CA SER A 22 3.64 1.43 -5.88
C SER A 22 3.08 0.27 -5.04
N LEU A 23 1.85 0.44 -4.55
CA LEU A 23 1.15 -0.57 -3.77
C LEU A 23 0.20 -1.35 -4.70
N VAL A 24 0.42 -2.66 -4.76
CA VAL A 24 -0.35 -3.59 -5.59
C VAL A 24 -1.60 -4.02 -4.83
N THR A 25 -2.73 -3.39 -5.11
CA THR A 25 -3.93 -3.49 -4.26
C THR A 25 -4.63 -4.84 -4.36
N ASP A 26 -4.47 -5.56 -5.48
CA ASP A 26 -5.02 -6.91 -5.70
C ASP A 26 -4.11 -8.02 -5.13
N ALA A 27 -2.86 -7.71 -4.82
CA ALA A 27 -1.91 -8.64 -4.19
C ALA A 27 -1.88 -8.54 -2.66
N ILE A 28 -2.66 -7.63 -2.07
CA ILE A 28 -2.83 -7.50 -0.63
C ILE A 28 -4.25 -7.87 -0.22
N LYS A 29 -4.38 -8.47 0.96
CA LYS A 29 -5.68 -8.76 1.56
C LYS A 29 -5.68 -8.22 2.97
N ALA A 30 -6.54 -7.24 3.24
CA ALA A 30 -6.71 -6.74 4.59
C ALA A 30 -7.23 -7.84 5.51
N VAL A 31 -6.68 -7.84 6.71
CA VAL A 31 -7.13 -8.70 7.79
C VAL A 31 -8.39 -8.10 8.42
N ASN A 32 -8.56 -6.78 8.36
CA ASN A 32 -9.72 -6.09 8.92
C ASN A 32 -10.21 -4.93 8.02
N LYS A 33 -11.42 -5.04 7.48
CA LYS A 33 -11.99 -4.07 6.53
C LYS A 33 -12.13 -2.65 7.08
N GLU A 34 -12.36 -2.52 8.39
CA GLU A 34 -12.50 -1.22 9.04
C GLU A 34 -11.17 -0.45 9.10
N GLY A 35 -10.04 -1.13 9.32
CA GLY A 35 -8.71 -0.51 9.36
C GLY A 35 -8.04 -0.37 7.98
N GLU A 36 -8.48 -1.16 7.00
CA GLU A 36 -7.96 -1.17 5.63
C GLU A 36 -8.13 0.20 4.95
N THR A 37 -9.33 0.77 5.03
CA THR A 37 -9.65 2.01 4.31
C THR A 37 -8.85 3.19 4.85
N GLU A 38 -8.69 3.26 6.17
CA GLU A 38 -7.89 4.32 6.82
C GLU A 38 -6.40 4.16 6.50
N ALA A 39 -5.87 2.93 6.55
CA ALA A 39 -4.49 2.63 6.19
C ALA A 39 -4.18 2.96 4.72
N LEU A 40 -5.07 2.60 3.79
CA LEU A 40 -4.94 2.94 2.37
C LEU A 40 -4.99 4.45 2.16
N ASN A 41 -5.93 5.16 2.79
CA ASN A 41 -5.99 6.61 2.67
C ASN A 41 -4.72 7.28 3.19
N GLU A 42 -4.17 6.87 4.33
CA GLU A 42 -2.89 7.38 4.83
C GLU A 42 -1.74 7.11 3.86
N MET A 43 -1.66 5.90 3.28
CA MET A 43 -0.62 5.57 2.30
C MET A 43 -0.75 6.42 1.04
N LYS A 44 -1.98 6.63 0.55
CA LYS A 44 -2.26 7.47 -0.61
C LYS A 44 -1.90 8.93 -0.37
N ASP A 45 -2.28 9.47 0.79
CA ASP A 45 -1.98 10.85 1.19
C ASP A 45 -0.47 11.08 1.34
N ALA A 46 0.26 10.07 1.85
CA ALA A 46 1.71 10.07 1.89
C ALA A 46 2.40 9.97 0.51
N GLY A 47 1.65 9.73 -0.57
CA GLY A 47 2.16 9.68 -1.94
C GLY A 47 2.37 8.27 -2.51
N ALA A 48 1.78 7.22 -1.91
CA ALA A 48 1.76 5.90 -2.52
C ALA A 48 0.89 5.90 -3.79
N VAL A 49 1.36 5.23 -4.83
CA VAL A 49 0.59 4.98 -6.06
C VAL A 49 -0.09 3.64 -5.94
N PHE A 50 -1.39 3.59 -6.17
CA PHE A 50 -2.13 2.33 -6.25
C PHE A 50 -2.08 1.78 -7.67
N THR A 51 -1.74 0.51 -7.78
CA THR A 51 -1.65 -0.23 -9.04
C THR A 51 -2.16 -1.64 -8.81
N THR A 52 -2.34 -2.40 -9.89
CA THR A 52 -2.74 -3.80 -9.85
C THR A 52 -1.67 -4.68 -10.47
N THR A 53 -1.71 -5.99 -10.19
CA THR A 53 -0.75 -6.93 -10.77
C THR A 53 -0.81 -6.87 -12.31
N GLU A 54 -2.00 -6.75 -12.89
CA GLU A 54 -2.19 -6.59 -14.35
C GLU A 54 -1.48 -5.34 -14.90
N ASP A 55 -1.56 -4.22 -14.20
CA ASP A 55 -0.94 -2.95 -14.61
C ASP A 55 0.59 -3.01 -14.56
N ILE A 56 1.16 -3.69 -13.55
CA ILE A 56 2.61 -3.86 -13.42
C ILE A 56 3.17 -4.85 -14.44
N ILE A 57 2.48 -5.97 -14.71
CA ILE A 57 3.00 -7.00 -15.64
C ILE A 57 2.95 -6.52 -17.11
N THR A 58 2.09 -5.56 -17.42
CA THR A 58 1.90 -5.04 -18.79
C THR A 58 2.89 -3.91 -19.16
N THR A 59 3.73 -3.48 -18.20
CA THR A 59 4.79 -2.47 -18.40
C THR A 59 6.09 -3.10 -18.91
#